data_AF-A0A7X7TF65-F1
#
_entry.id   AF-A0A7X7TF65-F1
#
_cell.length_a   1.000
_cell.length_b   1.000
_cell.length_c   1.000
_cell.angle_alpha   90.00
_cell.angle_beta   90.00
_cell.angle_gamma   90.00
#
_symmetry.space_group_name_H-M   'P 1'
#
loop_
_entity.id
_entity.type
_entity.pdbx_description
1 polymer ?
#
loop_
_entity_poly.entity_id
_entity_poly.type
_entity_poly.pdbx_seq_one_letter_code
_entity_poly.pdbx_strand_id
1 'polypeptide(L)'
;MIDRNTNRMHNPALLLAGLLALLVCSAAAFGLNLDRLSEADRTLHNSILAKLDPMIAGLRGSPALTTLTLERLFNSLDSSEQTYLKGFLSIDPNAVNFKQPYVGLSFGDPNLVPLRQKVTPLQGKPYWLPVQYLPRQVSAQFRLMSDQMHKDIGRRVFVESGFRNSAFQLYLFLSSMRRHNYSVRETVRFVALPGYSEHGMPARQAIDLLTQEGFNVDTPPDRYERSPEFQWLTKNARRFGFVLSYPRNSPTGISYEPWHWHFESALVPKTTSESAVTTADANFPSSASQP
;
A
#
# COMPACT_ATOMS: atom_id res chain seq x y z
N MET A 1 -5.25 -71.63 -1.68
CA MET A 1 -5.54 -71.83 -3.11
C MET A 1 -6.06 -70.49 -3.62
N ILE A 2 -5.28 -69.82 -4.49
CA ILE A 2 -5.67 -68.69 -5.36
C ILE A 2 -6.05 -67.41 -4.59
N ASP A 3 -5.13 -66.48 -4.32
CA ASP A 3 -4.55 -65.51 -5.27
C ASP A 3 -5.60 -64.60 -5.94
N ARG A 4 -5.77 -63.39 -5.41
CA ARG A 4 -5.98 -62.16 -6.20
C ARG A 4 -5.33 -60.98 -5.49
N ASN A 5 -4.04 -60.91 -5.75
CA ASN A 5 -3.22 -59.72 -5.82
C ASN A 5 -3.86 -58.62 -6.70
N THR A 6 -4.08 -57.41 -6.16
CA THR A 6 -3.84 -56.15 -6.88
C THR A 6 -3.49 -55.03 -5.89
N ASN A 7 -2.19 -54.93 -5.60
CA ASN A 7 -1.41 -53.70 -5.50
C ASN A 7 -2.03 -52.48 -4.78
N ARG A 8 -1.89 -52.44 -3.45
CA ARG A 8 -1.56 -51.19 -2.75
C ARG A 8 -0.08 -50.90 -2.94
N MET A 9 0.28 -50.19 -4.01
CA MET A 9 1.58 -49.53 -4.08
C MET A 9 1.45 -48.15 -3.44
N HIS A 10 2.10 -47.99 -2.28
CA HIS A 10 2.56 -46.69 -1.81
C HIS A 10 3.44 -46.08 -2.89
N ASN A 11 3.11 -44.89 -3.37
CA ASN A 11 3.98 -44.07 -4.19
C ASN A 11 4.08 -42.67 -3.55
N PRO A 12 5.21 -42.31 -2.92
CA PRO A 12 5.44 -40.98 -2.36
C PRO A 12 6.12 -40.11 -3.41
N ALA A 13 5.34 -39.44 -4.26
CA ALA A 13 5.76 -38.38 -5.20
C ALA A 13 4.50 -38.01 -6.00
N LEU A 14 4.08 -36.78 -6.27
CA LEU A 14 4.76 -35.50 -6.33
C LEU A 14 3.87 -34.44 -5.67
N LEU A 15 4.33 -33.87 -4.55
CA LEU A 15 4.01 -32.49 -4.24
C LEU A 15 4.76 -31.66 -5.28
N LEU A 16 4.05 -31.15 -6.29
CA LEU A 16 4.56 -30.06 -7.13
C LEU A 16 4.57 -28.79 -6.27
N ALA A 17 5.43 -28.78 -5.25
CA ALA A 17 5.96 -27.55 -4.72
C ALA A 17 6.79 -26.97 -5.86
N GLY A 18 6.19 -26.02 -6.60
CA GLY A 18 6.94 -25.12 -7.45
C GLY A 18 7.93 -24.39 -6.57
N LEU A 19 9.11 -24.98 -6.39
CA LEU A 19 10.30 -24.28 -5.96
C LEU A 19 10.52 -23.21 -7.03
N LEU A 20 9.96 -22.03 -6.80
CA LEU A 20 10.54 -20.82 -7.33
C LEU A 20 11.91 -20.77 -6.65
N ALA A 21 12.91 -21.34 -7.32
CA ALA A 21 14.30 -21.16 -6.96
C ALA A 21 14.53 -19.66 -7.00
N LEU A 22 14.43 -19.03 -5.83
CA LEU A 22 15.01 -17.75 -5.54
C LEU A 22 16.50 -17.95 -5.76
N LEU A 23 16.93 -17.81 -7.03
CA LEU A 23 18.26 -17.32 -7.28
C LEU A 23 18.31 -16.01 -6.51
N VAL A 24 19.01 -16.04 -5.38
CA VAL A 24 19.53 -14.85 -4.74
C VAL A 24 20.59 -14.31 -5.71
N CYS A 25 20.13 -13.73 -6.82
CA CYS A 25 20.88 -12.70 -7.49
C CYS A 25 20.87 -11.54 -6.49
N SER A 26 21.90 -11.53 -5.65
CA SER A 26 22.24 -10.32 -4.90
C SER A 26 22.19 -9.13 -5.86
N ALA A 27 21.78 -7.95 -5.37
CA ALA A 27 21.77 -6.71 -6.15
C ALA A 27 23.12 -6.41 -6.86
N ALA A 28 24.20 -7.09 -6.46
CA ALA A 28 25.50 -7.09 -7.13
C ALA A 28 25.47 -7.61 -8.59
N ALA A 29 24.44 -8.38 -9.01
CA ALA A 29 24.34 -8.86 -10.39
C ALA A 29 24.04 -7.74 -11.41
N PHE A 30 23.55 -6.58 -10.97
CA PHE A 30 23.19 -5.45 -11.86
C PHE A 30 23.79 -4.10 -11.47
N GLY A 31 24.43 -3.98 -10.30
CA GLY A 31 25.25 -2.82 -9.96
C GLY A 31 24.50 -1.49 -9.95
N LEU A 32 23.21 -1.46 -9.60
CA LEU A 32 22.46 -0.21 -9.44
C LEU A 32 23.23 0.69 -8.46
N ASN A 33 23.59 1.89 -8.90
CA ASN A 33 24.10 2.90 -7.99
C ASN A 33 22.94 3.39 -7.10
N LEU A 34 22.93 2.93 -5.85
CA LEU A 34 21.84 3.17 -4.89
C LEU A 34 21.79 4.63 -4.40
N ASP A 35 22.91 5.35 -4.51
CA ASP A 35 22.98 6.76 -4.12
C ASP A 35 22.46 7.67 -5.23
N ARG A 36 22.77 7.33 -6.49
CA ARG A 36 22.24 8.02 -7.67
C ARG A 36 22.41 7.17 -8.92
N LEU A 37 21.30 6.88 -9.60
CA LEU A 37 21.35 6.14 -10.88
C LEU A 37 22.29 6.80 -11.91
N SER A 38 22.98 5.96 -12.69
CA SER A 38 23.80 6.41 -13.82
C SER A 38 22.94 7.11 -14.89
N GLU A 39 23.56 7.80 -15.85
CA GLU A 39 22.81 8.40 -16.96
C GLU A 39 22.09 7.36 -17.83
N ALA A 40 22.74 6.22 -18.09
CA ALA A 40 22.15 5.10 -18.80
C ALA A 40 20.94 4.54 -18.03
N ASP A 41 21.08 4.31 -16.73
CA ASP A 41 19.99 3.81 -15.88
C ASP A 41 18.84 4.81 -15.79
N ARG A 42 19.10 6.11 -15.74
CA ARG A 42 18.06 7.14 -15.73
C ARG A 42 17.30 7.18 -17.06
N THR A 43 17.97 6.98 -18.18
CA THR A 43 17.33 6.88 -19.50
C THR A 43 16.42 5.65 -19.54
N LEU A 44 16.92 4.49 -19.12
CA LEU A 44 16.14 3.24 -19.04
C LEU A 44 14.94 3.38 -18.09
N HIS A 45 15.17 3.92 -16.89
CA HIS A 45 14.13 4.21 -15.89
C HIS A 45 12.99 5.05 -16.45
N ASN A 46 13.32 6.11 -17.20
CA ASN A 46 12.31 7.00 -17.78
C ASN A 46 11.57 6.37 -18.95
N SER A 47 12.24 5.54 -19.77
CA SER A 47 11.59 4.72 -20.81
C SER A 47 10.54 3.79 -20.20
N ILE A 48 10.91 3.09 -19.12
CA ILE A 48 9.99 2.22 -18.39
C ILE A 48 8.79 3.00 -17.88
N LEU A 49 9.01 4.12 -17.18
CA LEU A 49 7.90 4.93 -16.66
C LEU A 49 7.01 5.47 -17.79
N ALA A 50 7.57 5.86 -18.94
CA ALA A 50 6.77 6.28 -20.09
C ALA A 50 5.82 5.17 -20.60
N LYS A 51 6.22 3.89 -20.49
CA LYS A 51 5.37 2.73 -20.83
C LYS A 51 4.34 2.42 -19.73
N LEU A 52 4.71 2.59 -18.46
CA LEU A 52 3.86 2.22 -17.32
C LEU A 52 2.85 3.31 -16.93
N ASP A 53 3.21 4.60 -17.08
CA ASP A 53 2.39 5.75 -16.65
C ASP A 53 0.97 5.70 -17.26
N PRO A 54 0.76 5.47 -18.57
CA PRO A 54 -0.58 5.40 -19.15
C PRO A 54 -1.40 4.20 -18.65
N MET A 55 -0.74 3.03 -18.48
CA MET A 55 -1.40 1.83 -17.95
C MET A 55 -1.90 2.08 -16.52
N ILE A 56 -1.04 2.64 -15.66
CA ILE A 56 -1.42 2.91 -14.28
C ILE A 56 -2.49 4.01 -14.20
N ALA A 57 -2.37 5.08 -15.00
CA ALA A 57 -3.38 6.13 -15.07
C ALA A 57 -4.76 5.56 -15.42
N GLY A 58 -4.85 4.65 -16.39
CA GLY A 58 -6.11 3.99 -16.78
C GLY A 58 -6.69 3.04 -15.73
N LEU A 59 -5.88 2.58 -14.76
CA LEU A 59 -6.33 1.70 -13.68
C LEU A 59 -6.75 2.46 -12.42
N ARG A 60 -6.34 3.73 -12.23
CA ARG A 60 -6.61 4.51 -11.02
C ARG A 60 -8.10 4.60 -10.71
N GLY A 61 -8.46 4.36 -9.44
CA GLY A 61 -9.85 4.33 -8.97
C GLY A 61 -10.64 3.08 -9.37
N SER A 62 -10.10 2.22 -10.24
CA SER A 62 -10.76 0.96 -10.63
C SER A 62 -10.36 -0.19 -9.70
N PRO A 63 -11.23 -1.23 -9.56
CA PRO A 63 -10.85 -2.46 -8.87
C PRO A 63 -9.65 -3.16 -9.51
N ALA A 64 -9.44 -2.97 -10.82
CA ALA A 64 -8.34 -3.63 -11.54
C ALA A 64 -6.94 -3.16 -11.09
N LEU A 65 -6.83 -2.01 -10.43
CA LEU A 65 -5.56 -1.60 -9.82
C LEU A 65 -5.21 -2.47 -8.61
N THR A 66 -6.19 -2.93 -7.83
CA THR A 66 -5.93 -3.72 -6.60
C THR A 66 -5.44 -5.13 -6.92
N THR A 67 -5.73 -5.64 -8.11
CA THR A 67 -5.28 -6.96 -8.60
C THR A 67 -4.15 -6.89 -9.62
N LEU A 68 -3.50 -5.72 -9.77
CA LEU A 68 -2.32 -5.59 -10.63
C LEU A 68 -1.19 -6.53 -10.16
N THR A 69 -0.68 -7.36 -11.06
CA THR A 69 0.40 -8.31 -10.79
C THR A 69 1.73 -7.79 -11.32
N LEU A 70 2.84 -8.30 -10.75
CA LEU A 70 4.19 -8.02 -11.27
C LEU A 70 4.35 -8.54 -12.71
N GLU A 71 3.76 -9.70 -13.02
CA GLU A 71 3.72 -10.25 -14.38
C GLU A 71 3.09 -9.27 -15.37
N ARG A 72 1.89 -8.75 -15.05
CA ARG A 72 1.21 -7.78 -15.91
C ARG A 72 2.04 -6.49 -16.06
N LEU A 73 2.70 -6.05 -15.00
CA LEU A 73 3.59 -4.88 -15.05
C LEU A 73 4.80 -5.13 -15.98
N PHE A 74 5.32 -6.35 -16.02
CA PHE A 74 6.52 -6.70 -16.77
C PHE A 74 6.24 -7.06 -18.22
N ASN A 75 5.02 -7.51 -18.55
CA ASN A 75 4.65 -7.97 -19.89
C ASN A 75 4.76 -6.89 -20.98
N SER A 76 4.72 -5.60 -20.63
CA SER A 76 4.90 -4.49 -21.57
C SER A 76 6.37 -4.08 -21.77
N LEU A 77 7.30 -4.76 -21.11
CA LEU A 77 8.71 -4.38 -21.02
C LEU A 77 9.60 -5.41 -21.72
N ASP A 78 10.67 -4.94 -22.34
CA ASP A 78 11.67 -5.83 -22.94
C ASP A 78 12.54 -6.52 -21.87
N SER A 79 13.39 -7.46 -22.29
CA SER A 79 14.22 -8.24 -21.36
C SER A 79 15.19 -7.36 -20.54
N SER A 80 15.71 -6.27 -21.09
CA SER A 80 16.61 -5.35 -20.40
C SER A 80 15.85 -4.57 -19.33
N GLU A 81 14.68 -4.04 -19.69
CA GLU A 81 13.78 -3.34 -18.78
C GLU A 81 13.28 -4.25 -17.65
N GLN A 82 12.83 -5.46 -17.95
CA GLN A 82 12.42 -6.42 -16.92
C GLN A 82 13.56 -6.74 -15.96
N THR A 83 14.77 -6.88 -16.48
CA THR A 83 15.98 -7.12 -15.68
C THR A 83 16.26 -5.94 -14.75
N TYR A 84 16.14 -4.72 -15.27
CA TYR A 84 16.25 -3.50 -14.47
C TYR A 84 15.21 -3.45 -13.32
N LEU A 85 13.93 -3.75 -13.56
CA LEU A 85 12.92 -3.77 -12.49
C LEU A 85 13.19 -4.86 -11.44
N LYS A 86 13.69 -6.04 -11.86
CA LYS A 86 14.09 -7.10 -10.92
C LYS A 86 15.19 -6.66 -9.97
N GLY A 87 16.07 -5.74 -10.41
CA GLY A 87 17.06 -5.10 -9.55
C GLY A 87 16.43 -4.45 -8.32
N PHE A 88 15.30 -3.74 -8.47
CA PHE A 88 14.60 -3.09 -7.36
C PHE A 88 13.92 -4.07 -6.41
N LEU A 89 13.44 -5.20 -6.93
CA LEU A 89 12.87 -6.28 -6.12
C LEU A 89 13.92 -7.02 -5.28
N SER A 90 15.21 -6.86 -5.63
CA SER A 90 16.34 -7.59 -5.04
C SER A 90 17.27 -6.68 -4.21
N ILE A 91 16.87 -5.43 -3.97
CA ILE A 91 17.63 -4.50 -3.13
C ILE A 91 17.73 -5.07 -1.70
N ASP A 92 18.96 -5.17 -1.19
CA ASP A 92 19.19 -5.42 0.23
C ASP A 92 18.78 -4.16 1.03
N PRO A 93 17.75 -4.23 1.89
CA PRO A 93 17.30 -3.07 2.67
C PRO A 93 18.41 -2.51 3.57
N ASN A 94 19.35 -3.33 4.04
CA ASN A 94 20.46 -2.86 4.88
C ASN A 94 21.42 -1.97 4.10
N ALA A 95 21.66 -2.25 2.81
CA ALA A 95 22.53 -1.44 1.95
C ALA A 95 22.04 0.01 1.80
N VAL A 96 20.75 0.25 2.04
CA VAL A 96 20.10 1.57 1.98
C VAL A 96 19.65 2.09 3.36
N ASN A 97 20.10 1.47 4.47
CA ASN A 97 19.70 1.81 5.84
C ASN A 97 18.18 1.82 6.05
N PHE A 98 17.48 0.94 5.33
CA PHE A 98 16.03 0.74 5.46
C PHE A 98 15.79 -0.45 6.39
N LYS A 99 15.03 -0.23 7.46
CA LYS A 99 14.87 -1.18 8.58
C LYS A 99 13.42 -1.61 8.80
N GLN A 100 12.49 -1.13 7.97
CA GLN A 100 11.11 -1.60 7.96
C GLN A 100 11.11 -3.13 7.79
N PRO A 101 10.35 -3.88 8.60
CA PRO A 101 10.26 -5.33 8.45
C PRO A 101 9.72 -5.73 7.08
N TYR A 102 10.21 -6.85 6.55
CA TYR A 102 9.62 -7.46 5.35
C TYR A 102 8.25 -8.06 5.70
N VAL A 103 7.23 -7.69 4.93
CA VAL A 103 5.83 -8.08 5.15
C VAL A 103 5.29 -9.01 4.07
N GLY A 104 6.13 -9.39 3.09
CA GLY A 104 5.75 -10.24 1.97
C GLY A 104 5.21 -9.46 0.77
N LEU A 105 5.28 -10.08 -0.41
CA LEU A 105 4.62 -9.53 -1.60
C LEU A 105 3.11 -9.70 -1.50
N SER A 106 2.39 -8.64 -1.85
CA SER A 106 0.93 -8.58 -1.89
C SER A 106 0.46 -8.59 -3.33
N PHE A 107 -0.51 -9.46 -3.64
CA PHE A 107 -0.99 -9.71 -5.01
C PHE A 107 -2.47 -9.33 -5.22
N GLY A 108 -3.09 -8.70 -4.22
CA GLY A 108 -4.51 -8.39 -4.18
C GLY A 108 -5.22 -9.10 -3.04
N ASP A 109 -6.43 -8.63 -2.73
CA ASP A 109 -7.33 -9.25 -1.75
C ASP A 109 -8.76 -9.23 -2.34
N PRO A 110 -9.41 -10.39 -2.51
CA PRO A 110 -10.76 -10.46 -3.08
C PRO A 110 -11.83 -9.87 -2.14
N ASN A 111 -11.52 -9.64 -0.86
CA ASN A 111 -12.45 -9.14 0.15
C ASN A 111 -12.37 -7.63 0.37
N LEU A 112 -11.62 -6.91 -0.49
CA LEU A 112 -11.57 -5.46 -0.43
C LEU A 112 -12.93 -4.85 -0.78
N VAL A 113 -13.33 -3.85 0.00
CA VAL A 113 -14.54 -3.07 -0.25
C VAL A 113 -14.16 -1.69 -0.78
N PRO A 114 -14.92 -1.14 -1.75
CA PRO A 114 -14.68 0.21 -2.24
C PRO A 114 -15.07 1.25 -1.20
N LEU A 115 -14.23 2.28 -1.07
CA LEU A 115 -14.43 3.44 -0.22
C LEU A 115 -14.57 4.67 -1.11
N ARG A 116 -15.82 5.15 -1.24
CA ARG A 116 -16.17 6.35 -2.00
C ARG A 116 -16.33 7.51 -1.04
N GLN A 117 -15.63 8.61 -1.31
CA GLN A 117 -15.51 9.73 -0.37
C GLN A 117 -15.72 11.04 -1.10
N LYS A 118 -16.68 11.83 -0.61
CA LYS A 118 -16.87 13.23 -1.01
C LYS A 118 -16.24 14.11 0.06
N VAL A 119 -15.25 14.90 -0.34
CA VAL A 119 -14.63 15.89 0.54
C VAL A 119 -15.40 17.19 0.39
N THR A 120 -15.83 17.73 1.53
CA THR A 120 -16.38 19.10 1.61
C THR A 120 -15.35 19.94 2.36
N PRO A 121 -14.44 20.61 1.65
CA PRO A 121 -13.41 21.40 2.29
C PRO A 121 -14.01 22.61 2.99
N LEU A 122 -13.28 23.18 3.96
CA LEU A 122 -13.74 24.37 4.69
C LEU A 122 -13.86 25.59 3.79
N GLN A 123 -13.03 25.63 2.76
CA GLN A 123 -13.01 26.65 1.72
C GLN A 123 -12.95 25.94 0.37
N GLY A 124 -13.72 26.42 -0.60
CA GLY A 124 -13.78 25.83 -1.94
C GLY A 124 -14.98 24.91 -2.15
N LYS A 125 -15.01 24.26 -3.31
CA LYS A 125 -16.12 23.40 -3.73
C LYS A 125 -15.89 21.97 -3.28
N PRO A 126 -16.96 21.23 -2.93
CA PRO A 126 -16.85 19.79 -2.69
C PRO A 126 -16.30 19.06 -3.91
N TYR A 127 -15.51 18.02 -3.68
CA TYR A 127 -14.95 17.17 -4.72
C TYR A 127 -14.95 15.69 -4.30
N TRP A 128 -14.89 14.80 -5.28
CA TRP A 128 -14.77 13.36 -5.04
C TRP A 128 -13.31 12.94 -5.09
N LEU A 129 -12.90 12.14 -4.11
CA LEU A 129 -11.62 11.44 -4.18
C LEU A 129 -11.72 10.24 -5.13
N PRO A 130 -10.62 9.84 -5.79
CA PRO A 130 -10.54 8.54 -6.44
C PRO A 130 -10.94 7.43 -5.48
N VAL A 131 -11.70 6.45 -5.96
CA VAL A 131 -12.15 5.32 -5.13
C VAL A 131 -10.94 4.58 -4.56
N GLN A 132 -10.91 4.47 -3.24
CA GLN A 132 -9.94 3.65 -2.52
C GLN A 132 -10.55 2.29 -2.20
N TYR A 133 -9.71 1.32 -1.86
CA TYR A 133 -10.14 -0.03 -1.49
C TYR A 133 -9.49 -0.41 -0.17
N LEU A 134 -10.26 -1.00 0.74
CA LEU A 134 -9.78 -1.43 2.06
C LEU A 134 -10.37 -2.78 2.44
N PRO A 135 -9.70 -3.58 3.27
CA PRO A 135 -10.34 -4.72 3.93
C PRO A 135 -11.60 -4.26 4.68
N ARG A 136 -12.66 -5.08 4.67
CA ARG A 136 -13.97 -4.74 5.24
C ARG A 136 -13.88 -4.21 6.68
N GLN A 137 -13.12 -4.87 7.54
CA GLN A 137 -12.95 -4.45 8.93
C GLN A 137 -12.27 -3.08 9.04
N VAL A 138 -11.22 -2.84 8.25
CA VAL A 138 -10.48 -1.56 8.23
C VAL A 138 -11.40 -0.44 7.75
N SER A 139 -12.17 -0.67 6.69
CA SER A 139 -13.18 0.29 6.20
C SER A 139 -14.22 0.62 7.28
N ALA A 140 -14.75 -0.38 7.98
CA ALA A 140 -15.75 -0.17 9.05
C ALA A 140 -15.17 0.66 10.21
N GLN A 141 -13.96 0.32 10.68
CA GLN A 141 -13.31 1.02 11.78
C GLN A 141 -12.90 2.45 11.38
N PHE A 142 -12.43 2.65 10.15
CA PHE A 142 -12.14 3.98 9.62
C PHE A 142 -13.39 4.88 9.62
N ARG A 143 -14.55 4.36 9.20
CA ARG A 143 -15.81 5.12 9.20
C ARG A 143 -16.22 5.52 10.61
N LEU A 144 -16.17 4.58 11.57
CA LEU A 144 -16.44 4.87 12.98
C LEU A 144 -15.51 5.96 13.54
N MET A 145 -14.21 5.87 13.22
CA MET A 145 -13.22 6.85 13.63
C MET A 145 -13.53 8.24 13.06
N SER A 146 -13.78 8.35 11.75
CA SER A 146 -14.07 9.62 11.08
C SER A 146 -15.42 10.22 11.54
N ASP A 147 -16.43 9.40 11.79
CA ASP A 147 -17.71 9.84 12.36
C ASP A 147 -17.57 10.32 13.80
N GLN A 148 -16.77 9.64 14.62
CA GLN A 148 -16.52 10.11 16.00
C GLN A 148 -15.74 11.43 16.00
N MET A 149 -14.72 11.56 15.15
CA MET A 149 -14.01 12.83 14.98
C MET A 149 -14.96 13.98 14.61
N HIS A 150 -15.93 13.72 13.73
CA HIS A 150 -16.92 14.72 13.35
C HIS A 150 -17.80 15.15 14.53
N LYS A 151 -18.23 14.21 15.38
CA LYS A 151 -19.00 14.52 16.59
C LYS A 151 -18.19 15.33 17.60
N ASP A 152 -16.90 15.01 17.74
CA ASP A 152 -16.06 15.60 18.78
C ASP A 152 -15.55 17.00 18.41
N ILE A 153 -15.16 17.23 17.15
CA ILE A 153 -14.48 18.47 16.72
C ILE A 153 -15.08 19.11 15.45
N GLY A 154 -16.16 18.55 14.89
CA GLY A 154 -16.79 19.08 13.68
C GLY A 154 -15.97 18.90 12.39
N ARG A 155 -14.90 18.09 12.42
CA ARG A 155 -14.01 17.79 11.29
C ARG A 155 -14.05 16.32 10.90
N ARG A 156 -13.60 16.00 9.68
CA ARG A 156 -13.47 14.62 9.17
C ARG A 156 -12.11 14.42 8.52
N VAL A 157 -11.63 13.18 8.58
CA VAL A 157 -10.54 12.69 7.74
C VAL A 157 -11.09 11.78 6.64
N PHE A 158 -10.33 11.70 5.55
CA PHE A 158 -10.60 10.91 4.36
C PHE A 158 -9.41 10.03 4.04
N VAL A 159 -9.60 8.86 3.44
CA VAL A 159 -8.48 8.04 2.96
C VAL A 159 -8.05 8.53 1.58
N GLU A 160 -6.83 9.06 1.46
CA GLU A 160 -6.21 9.42 0.18
C GLU A 160 -5.62 8.19 -0.51
N SER A 161 -5.07 7.25 0.26
CA SER A 161 -4.41 6.05 -0.22
C SER A 161 -4.73 4.87 0.70
N GLY A 162 -5.39 3.85 0.14
CA GLY A 162 -5.78 2.61 0.84
C GLY A 162 -4.88 1.43 0.47
N PHE A 163 -5.49 0.29 0.14
CA PHE A 163 -4.76 -0.92 -0.25
C PHE A 163 -3.85 -0.71 -1.48
N ARG A 164 -2.63 -1.25 -1.42
CA ARG A 164 -1.67 -1.27 -2.53
C ARG A 164 -1.02 -2.66 -2.66
N ASN A 165 -1.18 -3.32 -3.80
CA ASN A 165 -0.39 -4.51 -4.11
C ASN A 165 1.08 -4.14 -4.41
N SER A 166 1.97 -5.13 -4.41
CA SER A 166 3.40 -4.91 -4.58
C SER A 166 3.81 -4.46 -5.98
N ALA A 167 3.01 -4.76 -7.02
CA ALA A 167 3.27 -4.26 -8.36
C ALA A 167 3.04 -2.74 -8.45
N PHE A 168 1.94 -2.27 -7.87
CA PHE A 168 1.68 -0.84 -7.76
C PHE A 168 2.70 -0.16 -6.84
N GLN A 169 3.12 -0.80 -5.74
CA GLN A 169 4.19 -0.30 -4.89
C GLN A 169 5.51 -0.12 -5.65
N LEU A 170 5.90 -1.08 -6.49
CA LEU A 170 7.10 -0.98 -7.33
C LEU A 170 7.01 0.22 -8.29
N TYR A 171 5.87 0.38 -8.98
CA TYR A 171 5.64 1.55 -9.81
C TYR A 171 5.75 2.87 -9.02
N LEU A 172 5.12 2.96 -7.84
CA LEU A 172 5.16 4.16 -7.02
C LEU A 172 6.58 4.48 -6.53
N PHE A 173 7.36 3.46 -6.18
CA PHE A 173 8.76 3.61 -5.82
C PHE A 173 9.55 4.22 -6.98
N LEU A 174 9.47 3.61 -8.17
CA LEU A 174 10.14 4.10 -9.38
C LEU A 174 9.72 5.54 -9.71
N SER A 175 8.42 5.80 -9.78
CA SER A 175 7.88 7.13 -10.08
C SER A 175 8.38 8.20 -9.08
N SER A 176 8.49 7.83 -7.80
CA SER A 176 8.96 8.75 -6.75
C SER A 176 10.46 9.04 -6.81
N MET A 177 11.27 8.15 -7.38
CA MET A 177 12.70 8.39 -7.55
C MET A 177 13.00 9.66 -8.36
N ARG A 178 12.12 10.04 -9.31
CA ARG A 178 12.25 11.30 -10.06
C ARG A 178 12.36 12.54 -9.15
N ARG A 179 11.63 12.54 -8.02
CA ARG A 179 11.63 13.65 -7.03
C ARG A 179 12.83 13.61 -6.10
N HIS A 180 13.52 12.48 -6.00
CA HIS A 180 14.67 12.26 -5.12
C HIS A 180 15.97 12.09 -5.90
N ASN A 181 16.11 12.81 -7.02
CA ASN A 181 17.29 12.79 -7.87
C ASN A 181 17.75 11.38 -8.30
N TYR A 182 16.80 10.45 -8.46
CA TYR A 182 17.05 9.05 -8.78
C TYR A 182 17.93 8.32 -7.75
N SER A 183 17.86 8.72 -6.49
CA SER A 183 18.51 8.03 -5.37
C SER A 183 17.56 6.99 -4.78
N VAL A 184 17.99 5.73 -4.74
CA VAL A 184 17.25 4.68 -4.02
C VAL A 184 17.31 4.97 -2.53
N ARG A 185 18.51 5.31 -2.01
CA ARG A 185 18.74 5.59 -0.59
C ARG A 185 17.88 6.74 -0.08
N GLU A 186 17.69 7.80 -0.88
CA GLU A 186 16.79 8.88 -0.48
C GLU A 186 15.32 8.47 -0.62
N THR A 187 14.95 7.76 -1.69
CA THR A 187 13.55 7.37 -1.92
C THR A 187 13.00 6.43 -0.86
N VAL A 188 13.79 5.47 -0.35
CA VAL A 188 13.33 4.55 0.71
C VAL A 188 12.98 5.24 2.02
N ARG A 189 13.38 6.50 2.21
CA ARG A 189 13.02 7.30 3.38
C ARG A 189 11.58 7.82 3.34
N PHE A 190 10.89 7.70 2.20
CA PHE A 190 9.53 8.20 1.99
C PHE A 190 8.62 7.20 1.29
N VAL A 191 9.19 6.20 0.61
CA VAL A 191 8.42 5.19 -0.12
C VAL A 191 9.05 3.83 0.14
N ALA A 192 8.30 2.96 0.83
CA ALA A 192 8.76 1.61 1.12
C ALA A 192 9.07 0.81 -0.16
N LEU A 193 10.09 -0.05 -0.08
CA LEU A 193 10.38 -1.04 -1.12
C LEU A 193 9.20 -2.00 -1.32
N PRO A 194 9.04 -2.62 -2.50
CA PRO A 194 8.04 -3.66 -2.72
C PRO A 194 8.22 -4.82 -1.72
N GLY A 195 7.12 -5.24 -1.09
CA GLY A 195 7.13 -6.26 -0.04
C GLY A 195 7.44 -5.75 1.37
N TYR A 196 7.70 -4.45 1.54
CA TYR A 196 7.90 -3.80 2.84
C TYR A 196 6.81 -2.77 3.18
N SER A 197 5.90 -2.49 2.25
CA SER A 197 4.81 -1.51 2.42
C SER A 197 3.65 -2.06 3.24
N GLU A 198 3.29 -1.35 4.32
CA GLU A 198 2.11 -1.69 5.13
C GLU A 198 0.79 -1.60 4.37
N HIS A 199 0.73 -0.84 3.25
CA HIS A 199 -0.49 -0.77 2.43
C HIS A 199 -0.85 -2.08 1.74
N GLY A 200 0.13 -2.99 1.60
CA GLY A 200 -0.08 -4.32 1.04
C GLY A 200 -0.20 -5.41 2.10
N MET A 201 -0.17 -5.07 3.40
CA MET A 201 -0.16 -6.03 4.51
C MET A 201 -1.53 -6.08 5.20
N PRO A 202 -2.38 -7.09 4.95
CA PRO A 202 -3.73 -7.13 5.55
C PRO A 202 -3.73 -7.08 7.09
N ALA A 203 -2.72 -7.67 7.73
CA ALA A 203 -2.59 -7.68 9.20
C ALA A 203 -2.20 -6.33 9.80
N ARG A 204 -1.64 -5.41 8.99
CA ARG A 204 -1.26 -4.04 9.38
C ARG A 204 -1.66 -3.05 8.28
N GLN A 205 -2.89 -3.17 7.76
CA GLN A 205 -3.31 -2.40 6.61
C GLN A 205 -3.15 -0.91 6.87
N ALA A 206 -2.28 -0.26 6.11
CA ALA A 206 -2.10 1.19 6.18
C ALA A 206 -3.14 1.96 5.38
N ILE A 207 -3.38 3.18 5.85
CA ILE A 207 -4.14 4.24 5.19
C ILE A 207 -3.37 5.56 5.30
N ASP A 208 -3.29 6.30 4.20
CA ASP A 208 -2.84 7.69 4.23
C ASP A 208 -4.07 8.60 4.35
N LEU A 209 -4.07 9.46 5.35
CA LEU A 209 -5.20 10.32 5.70
C LEU A 209 -5.07 11.71 5.10
N LEU A 210 -6.16 12.19 4.51
CA LEU A 210 -6.39 13.56 4.08
C LEU A 210 -7.25 14.27 5.12
N THR A 211 -6.84 15.46 5.56
CA THR A 211 -7.63 16.30 6.48
C THR A 211 -8.76 17.03 5.75
N GLN A 212 -9.72 17.60 6.48
CA GLN A 212 -10.83 18.34 5.85
C GLN A 212 -10.35 19.63 5.17
N GLU A 213 -9.21 20.19 5.62
CA GLU A 213 -8.53 21.32 4.97
C GLU A 213 -7.71 20.91 3.73
N GLY A 214 -7.65 19.60 3.43
CA GLY A 214 -6.92 19.07 2.29
C GLY A 214 -5.43 18.85 2.54
N PHE A 215 -4.98 18.79 3.81
CA PHE A 215 -3.60 18.41 4.10
C PHE A 215 -3.42 16.92 3.85
N ASN A 216 -2.39 16.58 3.09
CA ASN A 216 -2.19 15.28 2.46
C ASN A 216 -0.70 14.88 2.47
N VAL A 217 -0.31 13.82 1.75
CA VAL A 217 1.08 13.33 1.70
C VAL A 217 2.10 14.36 1.17
N ASP A 218 1.66 15.35 0.40
CA ASP A 218 2.52 16.43 -0.14
C ASP A 218 2.58 17.65 0.80
N THR A 219 1.80 17.65 1.89
CA THR A 219 1.81 18.74 2.86
C THR A 219 3.03 18.61 3.78
N PRO A 220 3.79 19.70 4.05
CA PRO A 220 4.91 19.66 4.99
C PRO A 220 4.49 19.05 6.34
N PRO A 221 5.23 18.07 6.89
CA PRO A 221 4.83 17.35 8.10
C PRO A 221 4.50 18.27 9.29
N ASP A 222 5.30 19.31 9.51
CA ASP A 222 5.08 20.30 10.59
C ASP A 222 3.78 21.11 10.39
N ARG A 223 3.28 21.23 9.16
CA ARG A 223 1.98 21.85 8.88
C ARG A 223 0.85 20.84 9.10
N TYR A 224 1.01 19.60 8.62
CA TYR A 224 0.01 18.54 8.79
C TYR A 224 -0.28 18.28 10.27
N GLU A 225 0.76 18.15 11.10
CA GLU A 225 0.60 17.82 12.53
C GLU A 225 -0.07 18.92 13.36
N ARG A 226 -0.09 20.15 12.87
CA ARG A 226 -0.81 21.26 13.49
C ARG A 226 -2.31 21.23 13.22
N SER A 227 -2.79 20.35 12.34
CA SER A 227 -4.23 20.21 12.07
C SER A 227 -5.00 19.72 13.30
N PRO A 228 -6.24 20.20 13.51
CA PRO A 228 -7.14 19.66 14.55
C PRO A 228 -7.34 18.15 14.41
N GLU A 229 -7.42 17.63 13.19
CA GLU A 229 -7.60 16.21 12.89
C GLU A 229 -6.42 15.38 13.39
N PHE A 230 -5.18 15.79 13.13
CA PHE A 230 -4.00 15.06 13.64
C PHE A 230 -3.93 15.08 15.17
N GLN A 231 -4.21 16.23 15.80
CA GLN A 231 -4.25 16.34 17.26
C GLN A 231 -5.33 15.46 17.88
N TRP A 232 -6.46 15.25 17.19
CA TRP A 232 -7.50 14.33 17.62
C TRP A 232 -7.09 12.87 17.41
N LEU A 233 -6.48 12.54 16.27
CA LEU A 233 -6.02 11.17 15.94
C LEU A 233 -5.00 10.66 16.97
N THR A 234 -4.00 11.48 17.32
CA THR A 234 -2.97 11.11 18.31
C THR A 234 -3.53 10.73 19.69
N LYS A 235 -4.73 11.21 20.03
CA LYS A 235 -5.40 10.92 21.31
C LYS A 235 -6.43 9.79 21.19
N ASN A 236 -7.04 9.59 20.03
CA ASN A 236 -8.25 8.78 19.90
C ASN A 236 -8.16 7.62 18.90
N ALA A 237 -7.32 7.72 17.86
CA ALA A 237 -7.29 6.77 16.74
C ALA A 237 -7.07 5.32 17.19
N ARG A 238 -6.27 5.12 18.25
CA ARG A 238 -5.95 3.81 18.82
C ARG A 238 -7.20 3.04 19.28
N ARG A 239 -8.26 3.72 19.73
CA ARG A 239 -9.53 3.11 20.15
C ARG A 239 -10.30 2.48 18.99
N PHE A 240 -10.00 2.90 17.77
CA PHE A 240 -10.53 2.36 16.52
C PHE A 240 -9.52 1.46 15.82
N GLY A 241 -8.43 1.11 16.51
CA GLY A 241 -7.38 0.23 16.00
C GLY A 241 -6.35 0.90 15.10
N PHE A 242 -6.34 2.22 14.95
CA PHE A 242 -5.35 2.91 14.12
C PHE A 242 -4.17 3.45 14.93
N VAL A 243 -2.95 3.21 14.44
CA VAL A 243 -1.69 3.64 15.06
C VAL A 243 -0.82 4.34 14.02
N LEU A 244 -0.18 5.45 14.41
CA LEU A 244 0.76 6.18 13.57
C LEU A 244 1.99 5.30 13.30
N SER A 245 2.26 4.96 12.03
CA SER A 245 3.35 4.03 11.72
C SER A 245 4.73 4.64 11.84
N TYR A 246 4.89 5.89 11.41
CA TYR A 246 6.19 6.55 11.30
C TYR A 246 6.20 7.84 12.10
N PRO A 247 6.32 7.77 13.45
CA PRO A 247 6.51 8.96 14.29
C PRO A 247 7.90 9.58 14.08
N ARG A 248 8.13 10.77 14.67
CA ARG A 248 9.48 11.34 14.75
C ARG A 248 10.43 10.33 15.39
N ASN A 249 11.62 10.19 14.82
CA ASN A 249 12.63 9.20 15.23
C ASN A 249 12.20 7.73 15.05
N SER A 250 11.34 7.43 14.08
CA SER A 250 10.99 6.05 13.72
C SER A 250 12.26 5.20 13.49
N PRO A 251 12.35 3.98 14.07
CA PRO A 251 13.49 3.09 13.88
C PRO A 251 13.50 2.44 12.50
N THR A 252 12.44 2.60 11.70
CA THR A 252 12.23 1.91 10.42
C THR A 252 13.11 2.46 9.28
N GLY A 253 13.69 3.64 9.46
CA GLY A 253 14.40 4.37 8.39
C GLY A 253 13.47 5.14 7.44
N ILE A 254 12.15 5.05 7.63
CA ILE A 254 11.16 5.94 7.00
C ILE A 254 11.07 7.23 7.81
N SER A 255 10.95 8.35 7.09
CA SER A 255 10.83 9.69 7.66
C SER A 255 9.52 9.84 8.43
N TYR A 256 9.37 10.95 9.15
CA TYR A 256 8.12 11.23 9.85
C TYR A 256 6.97 11.47 8.86
N GLU A 257 5.90 10.69 8.99
CA GLU A 257 4.72 10.73 8.12
C GLU A 257 3.44 10.85 8.95
N PRO A 258 3.01 12.07 9.33
CA PRO A 258 1.84 12.29 10.19
C PRO A 258 0.50 11.84 9.55
N TRP A 259 0.48 11.61 8.25
CA TRP A 259 -0.67 11.12 7.48
C TRP A 259 -0.79 9.59 7.46
N HIS A 260 0.27 8.82 7.74
CA HIS A 260 0.31 7.37 7.53
C HIS A 260 -0.04 6.61 8.81
N TRP A 261 -1.17 5.92 8.81
CA TRP A 261 -1.68 5.15 9.96
C TRP A 261 -2.00 3.73 9.56
N HIS A 262 -1.57 2.74 10.35
CA HIS A 262 -1.92 1.33 10.12
C HIS A 262 -2.97 0.84 11.11
N PHE A 263 -3.76 -0.13 10.66
CA PHE A 263 -4.75 -0.80 11.48
C PHE A 263 -4.16 -2.03 12.19
N GLU A 264 -4.38 -2.15 13.50
CA GLU A 264 -4.07 -3.32 14.31
C GLU A 264 -5.35 -3.94 14.85
N SER A 265 -5.76 -5.08 14.28
CA SER A 265 -7.01 -5.75 14.65
C SER A 265 -7.08 -6.15 16.13
N ALA A 266 -5.93 -6.43 16.75
CA ALA A 266 -5.81 -6.78 18.17
C ALA A 266 -6.26 -5.66 19.12
N LEU A 267 -6.28 -4.40 18.66
CA LEU A 267 -6.71 -3.25 19.46
C LEU A 267 -8.24 -3.07 19.47
N VAL A 268 -8.97 -3.75 18.57
CA VAL A 268 -10.42 -3.63 18.46
C VAL A 268 -11.10 -4.85 19.10
N PRO A 269 -12.00 -4.67 20.07
CA PRO A 269 -12.74 -5.78 20.67
C PRO A 269 -13.54 -6.55 19.61
N LYS A 270 -13.55 -7.89 19.70
CA LYS A 270 -14.26 -8.78 18.74
C LYS A 270 -15.77 -8.52 18.66
N THR A 271 -16.39 -8.08 19.75
CA THR A 271 -17.83 -7.77 19.81
C THR A 271 -18.21 -6.51 19.02
N THR A 272 -17.29 -5.54 18.92
CA THR A 272 -17.46 -4.33 18.11
C THR A 272 -17.18 -4.55 16.63
N SER A 273 -16.39 -5.56 16.24
CA SER A 273 -16.08 -5.78 14.81
C SER A 273 -17.27 -6.31 14.02
N GLU A 274 -18.10 -7.18 14.59
CA GLU A 274 -19.26 -7.75 13.88
C GLU A 274 -20.40 -6.72 13.73
N SER A 275 -20.73 -6.00 14.80
CA SER A 275 -21.78 -4.97 14.80
C SER A 275 -21.44 -3.73 13.96
N ALA A 276 -20.16 -3.32 13.93
CA ALA A 276 -19.70 -2.19 13.12
C ALA A 276 -19.73 -2.49 11.61
N VAL A 277 -19.45 -3.73 11.22
CA VAL A 277 -19.48 -4.15 9.82
C VAL A 277 -20.93 -4.14 9.30
N THR A 278 -21.90 -4.64 10.07
CA THR A 278 -23.31 -4.68 9.67
C THR A 278 -23.95 -3.29 9.54
N THR A 279 -23.62 -2.35 10.44
CA THR A 279 -24.19 -0.99 10.44
C THR A 279 -23.59 -0.08 9.36
N ALA A 280 -22.30 -0.24 9.04
CA ALA A 280 -21.63 0.52 7.97
C ALA A 280 -22.15 0.17 6.56
N ASP A 281 -22.59 -1.06 6.34
CA ASP A 281 -23.18 -1.52 5.07
C ASP A 281 -24.63 -1.03 4.88
N ALA A 282 -25.39 -0.82 5.96
CA ALA A 282 -26.80 -0.39 5.90
C ALA A 282 -27.00 1.11 5.61
N ASN A 283 -26.02 1.96 5.92
CA ASN A 283 -26.14 3.43 5.85
C ASN A 283 -25.68 4.07 4.54
N PHE A 284 -25.45 3.30 3.47
CA PHE A 284 -25.08 3.86 2.16
C PHE A 284 -25.99 3.34 1.03
N PRO A 285 -26.63 4.23 0.27
CA PRO A 285 -27.47 3.82 -0.86
C PRO A 285 -26.63 3.13 -1.93
N SER A 286 -27.16 2.04 -2.49
CA SER A 286 -26.54 1.30 -3.59
C SER A 286 -26.35 2.19 -4.81
N SER A 287 -25.12 2.29 -5.29
CA SER A 287 -24.59 2.42 -6.67
C SER A 287 -25.32 3.20 -7.79
N ALA A 288 -26.50 3.77 -7.59
CA ALA A 288 -27.31 4.38 -8.64
C ALA A 288 -27.35 5.90 -8.44
N SER A 289 -26.27 6.58 -8.82
CA SER A 289 -26.20 7.97 -9.31
C SER A 289 -24.85 8.61 -8.99
N GLN A 290 -23.90 8.40 -9.88
CA GLN A 290 -22.93 9.44 -10.25
C GLN A 290 -22.87 9.42 -11.80
N PRO A 291 -22.74 10.57 -12.47
CA PRO A 291 -22.37 10.60 -13.89
C PRO A 291 -20.96 10.02 -14.11
#